data_AF-A0A3D0KM44-F1
#
_entry.id   AF-A0A3D0KM44-F1
#
_cell.length_a   1.000
_cell.length_b   1.000
_cell.length_c   1.000
_cell.angle_alpha   90.00
_cell.angle_beta   90.00
_cell.angle_gamma   90.00
#
_symmetry.space_group_name_H-M   'P 1'
#
loop_
_entity.id
_entity.type
_entity.pdbx_description
1 polymer ?
#
loop_
_entity_poly.entity_id
_entity_poly.type
_entity_poly.pdbx_seq_one_letter_code
_entity_poly.pdbx_strand_id
1 'polypeptide(L)'
;VTEPVTEPKFEVNVASSPTTWVKGTTEPAQFVLEVFEGTNPELLKDKFDGVKVNDIDVPADNYTVTFDSEKGTLTVAVSPKFMDDLGDGSNQFKFVFGSTEVATDVNVVNAATEEPTTIEPTTTPDATSATDAPASPDSTNDSTSDSANGNDGGNGAVQTGNASMAIIILLVLISATGAIFFARKRVK
;
A
#
# COMPACT_ATOMS: atom_id res chain seq x y z
N VAL A 1 2.25 9.23 -55.97
CA VAL A 1 3.00 8.99 -54.72
C VAL A 1 1.95 8.64 -53.69
N THR A 2 1.84 7.37 -53.33
CA THR A 2 0.97 6.96 -52.23
C THR A 2 1.63 7.47 -50.97
N GLU A 3 1.03 8.46 -50.31
CA GLU A 3 1.51 8.88 -48.99
C GLU A 3 1.51 7.65 -48.08
N PRO A 4 2.57 7.41 -47.29
CA PRO A 4 2.51 6.35 -46.30
C PRO A 4 1.35 6.66 -45.37
N VAL A 5 0.41 5.73 -45.25
CA VAL A 5 -0.65 5.80 -44.24
C VAL A 5 0.08 5.84 -42.90
N THR A 6 0.14 7.02 -42.28
CA THR A 6 0.72 7.18 -40.96
C THR A 6 -0.13 6.34 -40.02
N GLU A 7 0.44 5.24 -39.53
CA GLU A 7 -0.23 4.37 -38.58
C GLU A 7 -0.67 5.23 -37.38
N PRO A 8 -1.94 5.12 -36.93
CA PRO A 8 -2.42 5.93 -35.82
C PRO A 8 -1.54 5.62 -34.59
N LYS A 9 -0.79 6.61 -34.12
CA LYS A 9 -0.03 6.50 -32.88
C LYS A 9 -1.02 6.60 -31.72
N PHE A 10 -1.31 5.46 -31.11
CA PHE A 10 -2.01 5.42 -29.83
C PHE A 10 -0.96 5.53 -28.72
N GLU A 11 -1.17 6.46 -27.80
CA GLU A 11 -0.36 6.62 -26.59
C GLU A 11 -1.19 6.14 -25.40
N VAL A 12 -0.70 5.10 -24.72
CA VAL A 12 -1.36 4.45 -23.58
C VAL A 12 -0.45 4.59 -22.38
N ASN A 13 -0.98 5.00 -21.23
CA ASN A 13 -0.25 5.00 -19.96
C ASN A 13 -1.02 4.25 -18.88
N VAL A 14 -0.32 3.88 -17.81
CA VAL A 14 -0.94 3.37 -16.58
C VAL A 14 -1.44 4.55 -15.77
N ALA A 15 -2.77 4.70 -15.70
CA ALA A 15 -3.42 5.71 -14.88
C ALA A 15 -3.47 5.30 -13.40
N SER A 16 -3.69 4.00 -13.14
CA SER A 16 -3.73 3.44 -11.79
C SER A 16 -3.38 1.96 -11.81
N SER A 17 -2.59 1.52 -10.82
CA SER A 17 -2.29 0.11 -10.60
C SER A 17 -1.99 -0.16 -9.13
N PRO A 18 -2.24 -1.38 -8.62
CA PRO A 18 -1.68 -1.78 -7.34
C PRO A 18 -0.15 -1.71 -7.40
N THR A 19 0.49 -1.28 -6.32
CA THR A 19 1.95 -1.35 -6.17
C THR A 19 2.36 -2.53 -5.29
N THR A 20 1.40 -3.13 -4.58
CA THR A 20 1.59 -4.30 -3.73
C THR A 20 0.37 -5.21 -3.87
N TRP A 21 0.62 -6.52 -3.93
CA TRP A 21 -0.39 -7.56 -3.86
C TRP A 21 -0.18 -8.40 -2.61
N VAL A 22 -1.21 -8.55 -1.79
CA VAL A 22 -1.18 -9.41 -0.60
C VAL A 22 -1.79 -10.75 -0.95
N LYS A 23 -1.04 -11.84 -0.75
CA LYS A 23 -1.52 -13.20 -1.04
C LYS A 23 -2.81 -13.52 -0.28
N GLY A 24 -3.76 -14.17 -0.94
CA GLY A 24 -5.06 -14.53 -0.36
C GLY A 24 -6.13 -13.42 -0.44
N THR A 25 -5.83 -12.31 -1.11
CA THR A 25 -6.84 -11.30 -1.46
C THR A 25 -7.89 -11.92 -2.38
N THR A 26 -9.18 -11.56 -2.20
CA THR A 26 -10.28 -12.12 -3.00
C THR A 26 -10.69 -11.24 -4.18
N GLU A 27 -10.37 -9.95 -4.13
CA GLU A 27 -10.66 -9.00 -5.20
C GLU A 27 -9.57 -9.05 -6.29
N PRO A 28 -9.90 -8.99 -7.58
CA PRO A 28 -8.89 -9.02 -8.64
C PRO A 28 -7.98 -7.79 -8.60
N ALA A 29 -6.73 -7.96 -9.04
CA ALA A 29 -5.82 -6.84 -9.23
C ALA A 29 -6.26 -6.02 -10.45
N GLN A 30 -6.66 -4.75 -10.23
CA GLN A 30 -7.15 -3.88 -11.29
C GLN A 30 -6.08 -2.89 -11.73
N PHE A 31 -5.78 -2.91 -13.02
CA PHE A 31 -4.90 -1.97 -13.70
C PHE A 31 -5.75 -1.11 -14.63
N VAL A 32 -5.76 0.19 -14.39
CA VAL A 32 -6.47 1.18 -15.20
C VAL A 32 -5.47 1.83 -16.14
N LEU A 33 -5.74 1.71 -17.42
CA LEU A 33 -4.96 2.29 -18.51
C LEU A 33 -5.77 3.41 -19.14
N GLU A 34 -5.11 4.53 -19.40
CA GLU A 34 -5.70 5.69 -20.08
C GLU A 34 -5.07 5.88 -21.46
N VAL A 35 -5.87 6.38 -22.41
CA VAL A 35 -5.42 6.66 -23.77
C VAL A 35 -5.54 8.13 -24.07
N PHE A 36 -4.44 8.72 -24.53
CA PHE A 36 -4.37 10.16 -24.77
C PHE A 36 -4.93 10.56 -26.14
N GLU A 37 -5.26 11.85 -26.23
CA GLU A 37 -6.02 12.49 -27.31
C GLU A 37 -5.41 12.28 -28.71
N GLY A 38 -6.29 12.05 -29.70
CA GLY A 38 -5.94 11.74 -31.10
C GLY A 38 -6.28 10.30 -31.52
N THR A 39 -6.64 9.46 -30.57
CA THR A 39 -6.93 8.03 -30.77
C THR A 39 -8.43 7.77 -30.69
N ASN A 40 -9.02 7.04 -31.65
CA ASN A 40 -10.39 6.54 -31.48
C ASN A 40 -10.37 5.47 -30.37
N PRO A 41 -11.04 5.69 -29.23
CA PRO A 41 -11.00 4.78 -28.10
C PRO A 41 -11.55 3.38 -28.45
N GLU A 42 -12.48 3.29 -29.41
CA GLU A 42 -13.03 2.01 -29.86
C GLU A 42 -11.98 1.10 -30.52
N LEU A 43 -10.93 1.67 -31.13
CA LEU A 43 -9.88 0.91 -31.81
C LEU A 43 -8.94 0.18 -30.84
N LEU A 44 -8.89 0.57 -29.57
CA LEU A 44 -8.03 -0.08 -28.57
C LEU A 44 -8.50 -1.48 -28.22
N LYS A 45 -9.82 -1.71 -28.25
CA LYS A 45 -10.41 -3.01 -27.95
C LYS A 45 -9.81 -4.10 -28.83
N ASP A 46 -9.64 -3.78 -30.11
CA ASP A 46 -9.12 -4.70 -31.12
C ASP A 46 -7.58 -4.72 -31.19
N LYS A 47 -6.91 -3.85 -30.42
CA LYS A 47 -5.44 -3.75 -30.39
C LYS A 47 -4.82 -4.39 -29.16
N PHE A 48 -5.61 -4.69 -28.12
CA PHE A 48 -5.11 -5.36 -26.94
C PHE A 48 -4.69 -6.80 -27.29
N ASP A 49 -3.39 -7.08 -27.24
CA ASP A 49 -2.84 -8.38 -27.62
C ASP A 49 -2.58 -9.28 -26.42
N GLY A 50 -2.44 -8.72 -25.21
CA GLY A 50 -2.28 -9.53 -24.00
C GLY A 50 -1.65 -8.82 -22.81
N VAL A 51 -1.46 -9.61 -21.75
CA VAL A 51 -0.70 -9.24 -20.54
C VAL A 51 0.53 -10.12 -20.48
N LYS A 52 1.67 -9.55 -20.12
CA LYS A 52 2.88 -10.29 -19.73
C LYS A 52 3.25 -9.96 -18.31
N VAL A 53 3.82 -10.94 -17.59
CA VAL A 53 4.48 -10.73 -16.31
C VAL A 53 5.92 -11.21 -16.43
N ASN A 54 6.89 -10.34 -16.13
CA ASN A 54 8.31 -10.63 -16.28
C ASN A 54 8.65 -11.23 -17.66
N ASP A 55 8.07 -10.66 -18.72
CA ASP A 55 8.16 -11.11 -20.12
C ASP A 55 7.54 -12.48 -20.45
N ILE A 56 6.75 -13.05 -19.54
CA ILE A 56 6.00 -14.30 -19.74
C ILE A 56 4.53 -13.97 -20.02
N ASP A 57 3.97 -14.54 -21.09
CA ASP A 57 2.55 -14.35 -21.41
C ASP A 57 1.64 -14.89 -20.29
N VAL A 58 0.71 -14.06 -19.87
CA VAL A 58 -0.36 -14.44 -18.95
C VAL A 58 -1.46 -15.13 -19.76
N PRO A 59 -1.88 -16.34 -19.40
CA PRO A 59 -2.99 -17.01 -20.09
C PRO A 59 -4.28 -16.20 -19.99
N ALA A 60 -5.05 -16.13 -21.09
CA ALA A 60 -6.23 -15.25 -21.21
C ALA A 60 -7.37 -15.55 -20.23
N ASP A 61 -7.40 -16.75 -19.63
CA ASP A 61 -8.32 -17.13 -18.56
C ASP A 61 -7.99 -16.48 -17.21
N ASN A 62 -6.80 -15.90 -17.06
CA ASN A 62 -6.33 -15.26 -15.84
C ASN A 62 -6.55 -13.75 -15.79
N TYR A 63 -7.10 -13.13 -16.84
CA TYR A 63 -7.45 -11.72 -16.80
C TYR A 63 -8.72 -11.44 -17.59
N THR A 64 -9.35 -10.31 -17.26
CA THR A 64 -10.44 -9.75 -18.04
C THR A 64 -10.10 -8.32 -18.43
N VAL A 65 -10.60 -7.89 -19.58
CA VAL A 65 -10.39 -6.54 -20.10
C VAL A 65 -11.75 -5.89 -20.26
N THR A 66 -11.95 -4.77 -19.58
CA THR A 66 -13.16 -3.96 -19.67
C THR A 66 -12.81 -2.61 -20.26
N PHE A 67 -13.60 -2.17 -21.23
CA PHE A 67 -13.41 -0.88 -21.86
C PHE A 67 -14.57 0.05 -21.55
N ASP A 68 -14.25 1.23 -21.01
CA ASP A 68 -15.20 2.29 -20.73
C ASP A 68 -15.00 3.40 -21.76
N SER A 69 -15.90 3.45 -22.75
CA SER A 69 -15.86 4.45 -23.82
C SER A 69 -16.21 5.86 -23.36
N GLU A 70 -16.94 6.00 -22.26
CA GLU A 70 -17.30 7.32 -21.71
C GLU A 70 -16.10 7.94 -21.00
N LYS A 71 -15.32 7.12 -20.30
CA LYS A 71 -14.11 7.57 -19.58
C LYS A 71 -12.84 7.51 -20.41
N GLY A 72 -12.84 6.83 -21.55
CA GLY A 72 -11.63 6.61 -22.36
C GLY A 72 -10.61 5.71 -21.66
N THR A 73 -11.07 4.81 -20.78
CA THR A 73 -10.20 3.95 -19.96
C THR A 73 -10.38 2.48 -20.30
N LEU A 74 -9.28 1.73 -20.22
CA LEU A 74 -9.26 0.29 -20.30
C LEU A 74 -8.81 -0.28 -18.94
N THR A 75 -9.64 -1.13 -18.35
CA THR A 75 -9.34 -1.81 -17.09
C THR A 75 -8.95 -3.25 -17.38
N VAL A 76 -7.74 -3.64 -16.99
CA VAL A 76 -7.30 -5.03 -16.97
C VAL A 76 -7.43 -5.54 -15.54
N ALA A 77 -8.30 -6.52 -15.31
CA ALA A 77 -8.49 -7.16 -14.02
C ALA A 77 -7.88 -8.56 -14.05
N VAL A 78 -6.80 -8.79 -13.31
CA VAL A 78 -6.08 -10.06 -13.25
C VAL A 78 -6.55 -10.87 -12.04
N SER A 79 -6.71 -12.18 -12.23
CA SER A 79 -7.33 -13.06 -11.26
C SER A 79 -6.51 -13.13 -9.95
N PRO A 80 -7.17 -13.20 -8.78
CA PRO A 80 -6.46 -13.31 -7.51
C PRO A 80 -5.61 -14.59 -7.43
N LYS A 81 -6.14 -15.69 -7.99
CA LYS A 81 -5.41 -16.96 -8.05
C LYS A 81 -4.10 -16.82 -8.81
N PHE A 82 -4.11 -16.16 -9.97
CA PHE A 82 -2.89 -15.94 -10.73
C PHE A 82 -1.91 -15.08 -9.94
N MET A 83 -2.38 -14.01 -9.30
CA MET A 83 -1.55 -13.14 -8.47
C MET A 83 -0.90 -13.85 -7.27
N ASP A 84 -1.62 -14.79 -6.65
CA ASP A 84 -1.08 -15.59 -5.54
C ASP A 84 0.00 -16.58 -5.99
N ASP A 85 -0.13 -17.07 -7.23
CA ASP A 85 0.79 -17.99 -7.89
C ASP A 85 2.04 -17.26 -8.44
N LEU A 86 2.00 -15.94 -8.60
CA LEU A 86 3.20 -15.12 -8.82
C LEU A 86 4.09 -15.22 -7.58
N GLY A 87 5.34 -15.63 -7.78
CA GLY A 87 6.33 -15.69 -6.70
C GLY A 87 6.38 -14.38 -5.92
N ASP A 88 6.77 -14.50 -4.66
CA ASP A 88 7.06 -13.36 -3.80
C ASP A 88 8.14 -12.45 -4.40
N GLY A 89 7.99 -11.13 -4.18
CA GLY A 89 8.88 -10.10 -4.69
C GLY A 89 8.29 -9.27 -5.83
N SER A 90 9.18 -8.50 -6.49
CA SER A 90 8.79 -7.55 -7.53
C SER A 90 8.51 -8.25 -8.86
N ASN A 91 7.32 -8.00 -9.41
CA ASN A 91 6.85 -8.54 -10.68
C ASN A 91 6.46 -7.39 -11.61
N GLN A 92 7.01 -7.39 -12.83
CA GLN A 92 6.71 -6.38 -13.83
C GLN A 92 5.56 -6.83 -14.73
N PHE A 93 4.47 -6.09 -14.71
CA PHE A 93 3.35 -6.25 -15.62
C PHE A 93 3.59 -5.43 -16.88
N LYS A 94 3.36 -6.03 -18.04
CA LYS A 94 3.33 -5.34 -19.34
C LYS A 94 2.00 -5.59 -20.03
N PHE A 95 1.39 -4.53 -20.53
CA PHE A 95 0.17 -4.57 -21.33
C PHE A 95 0.52 -4.29 -22.77
N VAL A 96 0.20 -5.23 -23.66
CA VAL A 96 0.63 -5.21 -25.06
C VAL A 96 -0.51 -4.73 -25.95
N PHE A 97 -0.21 -3.74 -26.79
CA PHE A 97 -1.11 -3.15 -27.75
C PHE A 97 -0.43 -3.04 -29.11
N GLY A 98 -0.56 -4.06 -29.98
CA GLY A 98 0.21 -4.12 -31.22
C GLY A 98 1.73 -4.06 -30.96
N SER A 99 2.36 -2.97 -31.38
CA SER A 99 3.79 -2.70 -31.18
C SER A 99 4.10 -1.89 -29.92
N THR A 100 3.10 -1.46 -29.17
CA THR A 100 3.25 -0.66 -27.95
C THR A 100 3.15 -1.55 -26.71
N GLU A 101 4.05 -1.37 -25.75
CA GLU A 101 3.98 -2.00 -24.43
C GLU A 101 3.95 -0.91 -23.35
N VAL A 102 3.09 -1.11 -22.34
CA VAL A 102 3.01 -0.24 -21.16
C VAL A 102 3.29 -1.07 -19.93
N ALA A 103 4.21 -0.62 -19.06
CA ALA A 103 4.68 -1.41 -17.93
C ALA A 103 4.38 -0.77 -16.57
N THR A 104 4.18 -1.60 -15.55
CA THR A 104 4.12 -1.21 -14.14
C THR A 104 4.62 -2.35 -13.25
N ASP A 105 5.16 -2.02 -12.08
CA ASP A 105 5.71 -2.99 -11.13
C ASP A 105 4.76 -3.21 -9.96
N VAL A 106 4.62 -4.48 -9.55
CA VAL A 106 3.82 -4.90 -8.39
C VAL A 106 4.66 -5.79 -7.49
N ASN A 107 4.69 -5.48 -6.20
CA ASN A 107 5.35 -6.32 -5.22
C ASN A 107 4.37 -7.35 -4.62
N VAL A 108 4.63 -8.64 -4.77
CA VAL A 108 3.80 -9.71 -4.20
C VAL A 108 4.35 -10.09 -2.82
N VAL A 109 3.49 -10.03 -1.80
CA VAL A 109 3.86 -10.31 -0.41
C VAL A 109 2.91 -11.31 0.25
N ASN A 110 3.47 -12.21 1.06
CA ASN A 110 2.68 -13.08 1.92
C ASN A 110 2.29 -12.32 3.20
N ALA A 111 1.02 -12.38 3.59
CA ALA A 111 0.54 -11.79 4.84
C ALA A 111 1.09 -12.51 6.10
N ALA A 112 1.58 -13.74 5.97
CA ALA A 112 2.10 -14.51 7.10
C ALA A 112 3.58 -14.19 7.38
N THR A 113 3.85 -13.41 8.44
CA THR A 113 4.69 -13.77 9.62
C THR A 113 5.09 -12.51 10.40
N GLU A 114 4.27 -12.11 11.34
CA GLU A 114 4.77 -11.80 12.69
C GLU A 114 3.93 -12.63 13.67
N GLU A 115 4.49 -13.75 14.16
CA GLU A 115 3.92 -14.39 15.34
C GLU A 115 4.04 -13.39 16.50
N PRO A 116 2.97 -13.13 17.27
CA PRO A 116 3.10 -12.36 18.49
C PRO A 116 4.03 -13.14 19.43
N THR A 117 5.22 -12.61 19.72
CA THR A 117 6.06 -13.11 20.80
C THR A 117 5.25 -13.06 22.09
N THR A 118 4.84 -14.24 22.57
CA THR A 118 4.22 -14.39 23.89
C THR A 118 5.32 -14.16 24.92
N ILE A 119 5.34 -12.96 25.50
CA ILE A 119 6.12 -12.66 26.69
C ILE A 119 5.39 -13.30 27.87
N GLU A 120 5.97 -14.36 28.45
CA GLU A 120 5.48 -14.95 29.69
C GLU A 120 5.47 -13.87 30.80
N PRO A 121 4.38 -13.75 31.58
CA PRO A 121 4.36 -12.85 32.71
C PRO A 121 5.31 -13.37 33.79
N THR A 122 6.40 -12.64 34.06
CA THR A 122 7.24 -12.88 35.24
C THR A 122 6.45 -12.57 36.51
N THR A 123 6.22 -13.61 37.31
CA THR A 123 5.58 -13.55 38.63
C THR A 123 6.44 -12.74 39.62
N THR A 124 5.87 -11.72 40.24
CA THR A 124 6.46 -10.99 41.37
C THR A 124 6.43 -11.87 42.64
N PRO A 125 7.54 -12.03 43.39
CA PRO A 125 7.55 -12.84 44.60
C PRO A 125 6.71 -12.22 45.73
N ASP A 126 6.08 -13.11 46.48
CA ASP A 126 5.22 -12.88 47.64
C ASP A 126 5.90 -12.03 48.72
N ALA A 127 5.24 -10.96 49.17
CA ALA A 127 5.69 -10.16 50.31
C ALA A 127 5.11 -10.76 51.60
N THR A 128 5.96 -11.45 52.34
CA THR A 128 5.67 -12.05 53.64
C THR A 128 5.28 -11.01 54.71
N SER A 129 4.18 -11.33 55.40
CA SER A 129 3.58 -10.85 56.66
C SER A 129 4.23 -9.73 57.48
N ALA A 130 3.40 -8.74 57.85
CA ALA A 130 3.39 -8.17 59.20
C ALA A 130 1.95 -7.81 59.63
N THR A 131 1.55 -8.41 60.75
CA THR A 131 0.28 -8.25 61.48
C THR A 131 0.28 -6.95 62.30
N ASP A 132 -0.83 -6.20 62.32
CA ASP A 132 -1.43 -5.65 63.56
C ASP A 132 -2.77 -4.92 63.31
N ALA A 133 -3.86 -5.60 63.72
CA ALA A 133 -5.02 -5.12 64.51
C ALA A 133 -5.96 -3.97 64.02
N PRO A 134 -7.24 -3.94 64.50
CA PRO A 134 -8.42 -3.67 63.65
C PRO A 134 -9.24 -2.42 64.03
N ALA A 135 -10.00 -1.85 63.09
CA ALA A 135 -11.26 -1.13 63.33
C ALA A 135 -12.06 -0.86 62.03
N SER A 136 -13.12 -1.66 61.83
CA SER A 136 -14.51 -1.33 61.41
C SER A 136 -14.88 -0.23 60.37
N PRO A 137 -16.07 -0.38 59.73
CA PRO A 137 -16.34 -0.12 58.32
C PRO A 137 -17.02 1.22 58.05
N ASP A 138 -16.85 1.81 56.87
CA ASP A 138 -17.99 2.37 56.13
C ASP A 138 -17.62 2.77 54.69
N SER A 139 -18.64 2.80 53.86
CA SER A 139 -18.64 2.89 52.41
C SER A 139 -18.65 4.34 51.88
N THR A 140 -18.30 4.47 50.59
CA THR A 140 -18.82 5.44 49.59
C THR A 140 -18.17 6.83 49.43
N ASN A 141 -17.99 7.18 48.15
CA ASN A 141 -17.84 8.50 47.50
C ASN A 141 -16.45 9.11 47.23
N ASP A 142 -16.04 8.97 45.96
CA ASP A 142 -15.91 10.05 44.96
C ASP A 142 -15.12 11.33 45.28
N SER A 143 -13.96 11.48 44.61
CA SER A 143 -13.60 12.70 43.88
C SER A 143 -12.32 12.51 43.08
N THR A 144 -12.40 12.82 41.79
CA THR A 144 -11.26 13.11 40.90
C THR A 144 -10.72 14.52 41.18
N SER A 145 -9.40 14.69 41.31
CA SER A 145 -8.70 15.92 40.91
C SER A 145 -7.20 15.71 40.82
N ASP A 146 -6.65 16.29 39.77
CA ASP A 146 -5.35 16.10 39.14
C ASP A 146 -4.20 16.93 39.77
N SER A 147 -2.97 16.62 39.34
CA SER A 147 -1.69 17.34 39.46
C SER A 147 -0.85 17.24 40.76
N ALA A 148 0.34 16.62 40.70
CA ALA A 148 1.55 17.23 40.14
C ALA A 148 2.81 16.33 40.28
N ASN A 149 3.45 16.08 39.13
CA ASN A 149 4.90 15.96 38.85
C ASN A 149 5.86 15.28 39.87
N GLY A 150 6.36 14.10 39.51
CA GLY A 150 7.52 13.43 40.11
C GLY A 150 8.14 12.43 39.14
N ASN A 151 9.04 12.92 38.27
CA ASN A 151 9.90 12.11 37.41
C ASN A 151 10.98 11.41 38.24
N ASP A 152 11.01 10.07 38.26
CA ASP A 152 12.21 9.28 37.91
C ASP A 152 12.05 7.77 38.16
N GLY A 153 12.48 6.96 37.17
CA GLY A 153 13.09 5.66 37.43
C GLY A 153 12.34 4.40 37.02
N GLY A 154 12.06 4.21 35.72
CA GLY A 154 11.73 2.89 35.16
C GLY A 154 10.91 2.99 33.89
N ASN A 155 11.46 2.53 32.76
CA ASN A 155 10.91 2.58 31.40
C ASN A 155 9.48 2.02 31.28
N GLY A 156 8.49 2.82 31.66
CA GLY A 156 7.10 2.66 31.25
C GLY A 156 6.94 3.33 29.91
N ALA A 157 7.04 2.56 28.82
CA ALA A 157 6.57 3.06 27.54
C ALA A 157 5.06 3.30 27.68
N VAL A 158 4.69 4.56 27.89
CA VAL A 158 3.31 5.02 27.71
C VAL A 158 2.88 4.52 26.33
N GLN A 159 1.80 3.76 26.31
CA GLN A 159 1.20 3.26 25.08
C GLN A 159 0.69 4.47 24.30
N THR A 160 1.56 5.04 23.47
CA THR A 160 1.19 6.08 22.53
C THR A 160 0.42 5.41 21.41
N GLY A 161 -0.90 5.49 21.50
CA GLY A 161 -1.73 5.33 20.32
C GLY A 161 -1.20 6.27 19.25
N ASN A 162 -0.67 5.67 18.18
CA ASN A 162 -0.27 6.32 16.93
C ASN A 162 1.17 6.87 16.83
N ALA A 163 2.17 6.01 17.02
CA ALA A 163 3.53 6.27 16.51
C ALA A 163 3.54 6.66 15.02
N SER A 164 2.58 6.15 14.25
CA SER A 164 2.43 6.42 12.82
C SER A 164 2.15 7.90 12.52
N MET A 165 1.41 8.63 13.37
CA MET A 165 1.19 10.08 13.19
C MET A 165 2.42 10.92 13.45
N ALA A 166 3.23 10.56 14.46
CA ALA A 166 4.46 11.28 14.77
C ALA A 166 5.47 11.17 13.61
N ILE A 167 5.56 10.00 12.97
CA ILE A 167 6.40 9.76 11.81
C ILE A 167 5.92 10.60 10.61
N ILE A 168 4.60 10.70 10.39
CA ILE A 168 4.03 11.51 9.30
C ILE A 168 4.39 12.99 9.49
N ILE A 169 4.23 13.53 10.70
CA ILE A 169 4.57 14.93 10.99
C ILE A 169 6.08 15.18 10.80
N LEU A 170 6.93 14.24 11.20
CA LEU A 170 8.37 14.34 11.01
C LEU A 170 8.76 14.35 9.52
N LEU A 171 8.16 13.50 8.69
CA LEU A 171 8.39 13.47 7.23
C LEU A 171 7.95 14.78 6.56
N VAL A 172 6.82 15.36 6.97
CA VAL A 172 6.34 16.65 6.46
C VAL A 172 7.32 17.79 6.79
N LEU A 173 7.88 17.83 8.00
CA LEU A 173 8.86 18.86 8.38
C LEU A 173 10.19 18.72 7.61
N ILE A 174 10.65 17.49 7.38
CA ILE A 174 11.88 17.21 6.63
C ILE A 174 11.71 17.60 5.16
N SER A 175 10.58 17.27 4.53
CA SER A 175 10.28 17.64 3.14
C SER A 175 10.14 19.15 2.94
N ALA A 176 9.50 19.87 3.87
CA ALA A 176 9.40 21.32 3.82
C ALA A 176 10.79 22.00 3.87
N THR A 177 11.71 21.48 4.69
CA THR A 177 13.08 22.02 4.79
C THR A 177 13.95 21.61 3.60
N GLY A 178 13.78 20.40 3.08
CA GLY A 178 14.48 19.89 1.90
C GLY A 178 14.15 20.64 0.60
N ALA A 179 12.88 21.03 0.42
CA ALA A 179 12.45 21.82 -0.73
C ALA A 179 13.11 23.21 -0.78
N ILE A 180 13.30 23.85 0.39
CA ILE A 180 13.96 25.17 0.50
C ILE A 180 15.46 25.05 0.17
N PHE A 181 16.10 23.96 0.59
CA PHE A 181 17.51 23.69 0.24
C PHE A 181 17.69 23.36 -1.24
N PHE A 182 16.76 22.61 -1.83
CA PHE A 182 16.80 22.22 -3.24
C PHE A 182 16.53 23.40 -4.19
N ALA A 183 15.59 24.28 -3.85
CA ALA A 183 15.31 25.49 -4.64
C ALA A 183 16.49 26.48 -4.67
N ARG A 184 17.34 26.51 -3.62
CA ARG A 184 18.57 27.32 -3.63
C ARG A 184 19.72 26.68 -4.41
N LYS A 185 19.76 25.35 -4.57
CA LYS A 185 20.85 24.67 -5.29
C LYS A 185 20.72 24.73 -6.82
N ARG A 186 19.63 25.30 -7.36
CA ARG A 186 19.42 25.55 -8.80
C ARG A 186 19.82 26.95 -9.27
N VAL A 187 20.49 27.75 -8.43
CA VAL A 187 21.09 29.03 -8.87
C VAL A 187 22.58 29.06 -8.51
N LYS A 188 23.39 28.41 -9.35
CA LYS A 188 24.71 28.90 -9.73
C LYS A 188 25.11 28.35 -11.09
#